data_AF-A0A523ZCP1-F1
#
_entry.id   AF-A0A523ZCP1-F1
#
_cell.length_a   1.000
_cell.length_b   1.000
_cell.length_c   1.000
_cell.angle_alpha   90.00
_cell.angle_beta   90.00
_cell.angle_gamma   90.00
#
_symmetry.space_group_name_H-M   'P 1'
#
loop_
_entity.id
_entity.type
_entity.pdbx_description
1 polymer ?
#
loop_
_entity_poly.entity_id
_entity_poly.type
_entity_poly.pdbx_seq_one_letter_code
_entity_poly.pdbx_strand_id
1 'polypeptide(L)'
;MKGKKKEKTSAEEDFINISNLMYHLAYEEEFRRMKVKMEALDRYLEEVSEGIIENPREFIEEGIKRTFTPAILSIIKEKLKRFADRYKRETKGEAALLILGLIYNGIPLSQIPFFIAIFARSASRRPLAENDNIWKLLYGFLPKRIEEGTAQLMKKPEFTKEIKDRYEEHDSGLLIPKRKGKVKEESSRIILPGEE
;
A
#
# COMPACT_ATOMS: atom_id res chain seq x y z
N MET A 1 -23.79 -24.38 -25.84
CA MET A 1 -22.87 -23.40 -26.47
C MET A 1 -21.59 -23.35 -25.64
N LYS A 2 -20.48 -23.89 -26.15
CA LYS A 2 -19.18 -23.84 -25.47
C LYS A 2 -18.62 -22.43 -25.59
N GLY A 3 -18.35 -21.77 -24.46
CA GLY A 3 -17.80 -20.43 -24.42
C GLY A 3 -16.46 -20.37 -25.14
N LYS A 4 -16.37 -19.50 -26.15
CA LYS A 4 -15.09 -19.14 -26.77
C LYS A 4 -14.21 -18.49 -25.70
N LYS A 5 -13.22 -19.21 -25.16
CA LYS A 5 -12.06 -18.57 -24.53
C LYS A 5 -11.42 -17.69 -25.61
N LYS A 6 -11.57 -16.37 -25.51
CA LYS A 6 -10.79 -15.42 -26.32
C LYS A 6 -9.33 -15.68 -25.97
N GLU A 7 -8.55 -16.20 -26.93
CA GLU A 7 -7.10 -16.20 -26.84
C GLU A 7 -6.65 -14.76 -26.63
N LYS A 8 -5.96 -14.48 -25.52
CA LYS A 8 -5.34 -13.17 -25.28
C LYS A 8 -4.19 -13.01 -26.26
N THR A 9 -4.04 -11.82 -26.81
CA THR A 9 -2.90 -11.51 -27.68
C THR A 9 -1.61 -11.39 -26.86
N SER A 10 -0.46 -11.76 -27.43
CA SER A 10 0.86 -11.65 -26.74
C SER A 10 1.08 -10.27 -26.10
N ALA A 11 0.65 -9.18 -26.76
CA ALA A 11 0.78 -7.82 -26.25
C ALA A 11 -0.10 -7.54 -25.02
N GLU A 12 -1.30 -8.12 -24.94
CA GLU A 12 -2.15 -8.00 -23.76
C GLU A 12 -1.57 -8.78 -22.58
N GLU A 13 -0.97 -9.94 -22.82
CA GLU A 13 -0.29 -10.72 -21.79
C GLU A 13 0.94 -9.98 -21.26
N ASP A 14 1.75 -9.40 -22.14
CA ASP A 14 2.88 -8.56 -21.75
C ASP A 14 2.45 -7.35 -20.92
N PHE A 15 1.37 -6.68 -21.32
CA PHE A 15 0.81 -5.56 -20.57
C PHE A 15 0.32 -5.97 -19.17
N ILE A 16 -0.35 -7.12 -19.07
CA ILE A 16 -0.80 -7.67 -17.78
C ILE A 16 0.41 -8.01 -16.90
N ASN A 17 1.44 -8.64 -17.45
CA ASN A 17 2.66 -9.00 -16.73
C ASN A 17 3.38 -7.77 -16.19
N ILE A 18 3.54 -6.73 -17.01
CA ILE A 18 4.16 -5.45 -16.62
C ILE A 18 3.30 -4.75 -15.55
N SER A 19 1.98 -4.73 -15.71
CA SER A 19 1.05 -4.14 -14.75
C SER A 19 1.11 -4.82 -13.39
N ASN A 20 1.13 -6.17 -13.37
CA ASN A 20 1.27 -6.96 -12.16
C ASN A 20 2.62 -6.69 -11.48
N LEU A 21 3.70 -6.61 -12.25
CA LEU A 21 5.02 -6.31 -11.71
C LEU A 21 5.06 -4.93 -11.01
N MET A 22 4.49 -3.89 -11.65
CA MET A 22 4.38 -2.57 -11.04
C MET A 22 3.50 -2.57 -9.79
N TYR A 23 2.41 -3.34 -9.79
CA TYR A 23 1.53 -3.51 -8.63
C TYR A 23 2.27 -4.18 -7.47
N HIS A 24 2.99 -5.28 -7.74
CA HIS A 24 3.76 -6.01 -6.73
C HIS A 24 4.90 -5.20 -6.13
N LEU A 25 5.51 -4.31 -6.92
CA LEU A 25 6.56 -3.42 -6.44
C LEU A 25 6.12 -2.58 -5.24
N ALA A 26 4.83 -2.21 -5.14
CA ALA A 26 4.31 -1.48 -3.99
C ALA A 26 4.44 -2.25 -2.66
N TYR A 27 4.56 -3.58 -2.69
CA TYR A 27 4.65 -4.46 -1.53
C TYR A 27 6.08 -4.85 -1.13
N GLU A 28 7.07 -4.45 -1.93
CA GLU A 28 8.49 -4.52 -1.58
C GLU A 28 8.77 -3.76 -0.28
N GLU A 29 9.76 -4.20 0.48
CA GLU A 29 10.03 -3.68 1.82
C GLU A 29 10.20 -2.15 1.84
N GLU A 30 10.85 -1.60 0.82
CA GLU A 30 11.11 -0.17 0.63
C GLU A 30 9.82 0.67 0.52
N PHE A 31 8.75 0.09 -0.05
CA PHE A 31 7.48 0.76 -0.37
C PHE A 31 6.30 0.27 0.47
N ARG A 32 6.43 -0.88 1.14
CA ARG A 32 5.38 -1.51 1.95
C ARG A 32 4.81 -0.59 3.03
N ARG A 33 5.66 0.27 3.58
CA ARG A 33 5.32 1.22 4.65
C ARG A 33 4.88 2.59 4.13
N MET A 34 4.92 2.82 2.82
CA MET A 34 4.41 4.05 2.23
C MET A 34 2.90 4.12 2.45
N LYS A 35 2.47 5.27 2.96
CA LYS A 35 1.08 5.63 3.16
C LYS A 35 0.79 6.91 2.38
N VAL A 36 -0.46 7.06 1.99
CA VAL A 36 -0.99 8.34 1.52
C VAL A 36 -1.26 9.27 2.71
N LYS A 37 -1.65 10.52 2.47
CA LYS A 37 -2.03 11.44 3.55
C LYS A 37 -3.29 10.93 4.26
N MET A 38 -3.14 10.48 5.50
CA MET A 38 -4.17 9.72 6.21
C MET A 38 -5.42 10.54 6.53
N GLU A 39 -5.27 11.76 7.04
CA GLU A 39 -6.42 12.65 7.31
C GLU A 39 -7.24 12.99 6.05
N ALA A 40 -6.56 13.10 4.90
CA ALA A 40 -7.23 13.35 3.63
C ALA A 40 -7.96 12.08 3.16
N LEU A 41 -7.38 10.91 3.39
CA LEU A 41 -7.99 9.63 3.10
C LEU A 41 -9.22 9.39 3.99
N ASP A 42 -9.16 9.72 5.27
CA ASP A 42 -10.29 9.54 6.18
C ASP A 42 -11.51 10.35 5.75
N ARG A 43 -11.33 11.66 5.58
CA ARG A 43 -12.40 12.55 5.09
C ARG A 43 -12.95 12.07 3.75
N TYR A 44 -12.07 11.64 2.86
CA TYR A 44 -12.48 11.10 1.57
C TYR A 44 -13.33 9.83 1.70
N LEU A 45 -12.93 8.90 2.58
CA LEU A 45 -13.71 7.68 2.82
C LEU A 45 -15.03 7.98 3.53
N GLU A 46 -15.11 8.99 4.40
CA GLU A 46 -16.37 9.45 4.99
C GLU A 46 -17.35 9.88 3.89
N GLU A 47 -16.92 10.74 2.96
CA GLU A 47 -17.73 11.17 1.80
C GLU A 47 -18.18 9.97 0.93
N VAL A 48 -17.29 9.00 0.69
CA VAL A 48 -17.62 7.79 -0.08
C VAL A 48 -18.64 6.92 0.68
N SER A 49 -18.55 6.85 2.01
CA SER A 49 -19.47 6.06 2.84
C SER A 49 -20.91 6.57 2.77
N GLU A 50 -21.09 7.88 2.53
CA GLU A 50 -22.38 8.54 2.33
C GLU A 50 -22.98 8.29 0.94
N GLY A 51 -22.26 7.58 0.05
CA GLY A 51 -22.74 7.24 -1.29
C GLY A 51 -22.52 8.34 -2.33
N ILE A 52 -21.71 9.36 -2.04
CA ILE A 52 -21.40 10.44 -2.99
C ILE A 52 -20.64 9.90 -4.21
N ILE A 53 -19.81 8.88 -4.03
CA ILE A 53 -19.03 8.25 -5.09
C ILE A 53 -19.44 6.79 -5.22
N GLU A 54 -19.99 6.44 -6.37
CA GLU A 54 -20.44 5.07 -6.68
C GLU A 54 -19.58 4.39 -7.75
N ASN A 55 -18.77 5.16 -8.49
CA ASN A 55 -17.97 4.63 -9.58
C ASN A 55 -16.57 4.21 -9.09
N PRO A 56 -16.14 2.95 -9.33
CA PRO A 56 -14.81 2.48 -8.93
C PRO A 56 -13.66 3.32 -9.50
N ARG A 57 -13.76 3.75 -10.76
CA ARG A 57 -12.71 4.54 -11.42
C ARG A 57 -12.59 5.92 -10.78
N GLU A 58 -13.72 6.57 -10.55
CA GLU A 58 -13.78 7.86 -9.85
C GLU A 58 -13.23 7.73 -8.43
N PHE A 59 -13.54 6.62 -7.75
CA PHE A 59 -13.02 6.33 -6.41
C PHE A 59 -11.47 6.34 -6.36
N ILE A 60 -10.83 5.73 -7.36
CA ILE A 60 -9.36 5.73 -7.45
C ILE A 60 -8.82 7.09 -7.89
N GLU A 61 -9.43 7.71 -8.91
CA GLU A 61 -8.95 8.98 -9.46
C GLU A 61 -8.99 10.10 -8.43
N GLU A 62 -10.15 10.31 -7.78
CA GLU A 62 -10.30 11.33 -6.74
C GLU A 62 -9.56 10.95 -5.45
N GLY A 63 -9.60 9.67 -5.06
CA GLY A 63 -8.88 9.18 -3.88
C GLY A 63 -7.37 9.43 -4.00
N ILE A 64 -6.74 9.11 -5.13
CA ILE A 64 -5.31 9.35 -5.33
C ILE A 64 -5.01 10.85 -5.39
N LYS A 65 -5.80 11.63 -6.13
CA LYS A 65 -5.61 13.08 -6.28
C LYS A 65 -5.65 13.82 -4.93
N ARG A 66 -6.55 13.42 -4.03
CA ARG A 66 -6.71 14.06 -2.71
C ARG A 66 -5.66 13.62 -1.68
N THR A 67 -5.16 12.39 -1.81
CA THR A 67 -4.33 11.77 -0.76
C THR A 67 -2.83 11.75 -1.08
N PHE A 68 -2.42 11.84 -2.34
CA PHE A 68 -1.01 11.97 -2.72
C PHE A 68 -0.58 13.43 -2.78
N THR A 69 0.16 13.86 -1.77
CA THR A 69 0.74 15.22 -1.73
C THR A 69 2.03 15.29 -2.56
N PRO A 70 2.45 16.50 -3.00
CA PRO A 70 3.74 16.69 -3.67
C PRO A 70 4.93 16.17 -2.84
N ALA A 71 4.85 16.29 -1.51
CA ALA A 71 5.88 15.78 -0.59
C ALA A 71 5.97 14.24 -0.62
N ILE A 72 4.83 13.54 -0.52
CA ILE A 72 4.78 12.07 -0.62
C ILE A 72 5.31 11.63 -1.98
N LEU A 73 4.89 12.30 -3.05
CA LEU A 73 5.32 11.98 -4.41
C LEU A 73 6.83 12.18 -4.60
N SER A 74 7.41 13.22 -4.00
CA SER A 74 8.86 13.45 -4.00
C SER A 74 9.62 12.30 -3.31
N ILE A 75 9.16 11.88 -2.14
CA ILE A 75 9.73 10.75 -1.39
C ILE A 75 9.65 9.45 -2.20
N ILE A 76 8.51 9.19 -2.84
CA ILE A 76 8.32 8.00 -3.69
C ILE A 76 9.28 8.02 -4.87
N LYS A 77 9.41 9.15 -5.58
CA LYS A 77 10.35 9.28 -6.70
C LYS A 77 11.79 8.99 -6.27
N GLU A 78 12.21 9.56 -5.14
CA GLU A 78 13.56 9.32 -4.61
C GLU A 78 13.77 7.84 -4.22
N LYS A 79 12.77 7.21 -3.58
CA LYS A 79 12.83 5.78 -3.25
C LYS A 79 12.87 4.90 -4.49
N LEU A 80 12.05 5.19 -5.50
CA LEU A 80 12.06 4.47 -6.79
C LEU A 80 13.42 4.58 -7.47
N LYS A 81 14.04 5.78 -7.45
CA LYS A 81 15.37 6.00 -8.03
C LYS A 81 16.42 5.15 -7.32
N ARG A 82 16.48 5.22 -5.99
CA ARG A 82 17.42 4.41 -5.19
C ARG A 82 17.17 2.90 -5.34
N PHE A 83 15.92 2.49 -5.44
CA PHE A 83 15.54 1.10 -5.63
C PHE A 83 15.98 0.59 -7.01
N ALA A 84 15.70 1.36 -8.06
CA ALA A 84 16.20 1.09 -9.41
C ALA A 84 17.73 0.99 -9.44
N ASP A 85 18.42 1.91 -8.76
CA ASP A 85 19.88 1.90 -8.69
C ASP A 85 20.45 0.69 -7.96
N ARG A 86 19.77 0.23 -6.89
CA ARG A 86 20.15 -0.98 -6.13
C ARG A 86 19.95 -2.25 -6.95
N TYR A 87 18.90 -2.29 -7.78
CA TYR A 87 18.45 -3.47 -8.51
C TYR A 87 18.60 -3.35 -10.03
N LYS A 88 19.62 -2.63 -10.52
CA LYS A 88 19.83 -2.31 -11.95
C LYS A 88 19.82 -3.50 -12.91
N ARG A 89 20.09 -4.71 -12.42
CA ARG A 89 20.17 -5.95 -13.23
C ARG A 89 19.01 -6.90 -12.98
N GLU A 90 17.97 -6.44 -12.29
CA GLU A 90 16.78 -7.23 -11.98
C GLU A 90 15.53 -6.56 -12.56
N THR A 91 14.55 -7.35 -12.97
CA THR A 91 13.29 -6.89 -13.55
C THR A 91 12.55 -5.90 -12.65
N LYS A 92 12.68 -6.04 -11.32
CA LYS A 92 12.07 -5.11 -10.36
C LYS A 92 12.72 -3.72 -10.38
N GLY A 93 14.01 -3.63 -10.72
CA GLY A 93 14.69 -2.36 -10.94
C GLY A 93 14.20 -1.67 -12.22
N GLU A 94 14.02 -2.45 -13.29
CA GLU A 94 13.42 -1.97 -14.55
C GLU A 94 11.98 -1.48 -14.34
N ALA A 95 11.18 -2.21 -13.56
CA ALA A 95 9.82 -1.78 -13.18
C ALA A 95 9.82 -0.45 -12.42
N ALA A 96 10.78 -0.25 -11.50
CA ALA A 96 10.91 1.01 -10.78
C ALA A 96 11.27 2.17 -11.73
N LEU A 97 12.17 1.94 -12.70
CA LEU A 97 12.49 2.92 -13.74
C LEU A 97 11.30 3.22 -14.65
N LEU A 98 10.52 2.20 -15.02
CA LEU A 98 9.31 2.37 -15.81
C LEU A 98 8.30 3.26 -15.07
N ILE A 99 8.04 2.98 -13.79
CA ILE A 99 7.14 3.82 -12.97
C ILE A 99 7.64 5.26 -12.91
N LEU A 100 8.95 5.48 -12.71
CA LEU A 100 9.53 6.83 -12.77
C LEU A 100 9.29 7.48 -14.13
N GLY A 101 9.54 6.76 -15.22
CA GLY A 101 9.29 7.21 -16.58
C GLY A 101 7.84 7.66 -16.77
N LEU A 102 6.86 6.85 -16.33
CA LEU A 102 5.44 7.19 -16.42
C LEU A 102 5.13 8.49 -15.66
N ILE A 103 5.68 8.67 -14.45
CA ILE A 103 5.50 9.90 -13.66
C ILE A 103 6.09 11.11 -14.39
N TYR A 104 7.31 11.00 -14.93
CA TYR A 104 7.99 12.10 -15.61
C TYR A 104 7.31 12.49 -16.93
N ASN A 105 6.67 11.54 -17.60
CA ASN A 105 5.87 11.79 -18.80
C ASN A 105 4.46 12.31 -18.49
N GLY A 106 4.14 12.59 -17.22
CA GLY A 106 2.86 13.19 -16.83
C GLY A 106 1.68 12.22 -16.87
N ILE A 107 1.93 10.90 -16.86
CA ILE A 107 0.85 9.91 -16.76
C ILE A 107 0.17 10.08 -15.40
N PRO A 108 -1.18 10.19 -15.36
CA PRO A 108 -1.91 10.34 -14.11
C PRO A 108 -1.59 9.20 -13.13
N LEU A 109 -1.34 9.53 -11.87
CA LEU A 109 -0.98 8.53 -10.85
C LEU A 109 -2.06 7.44 -10.70
N SER A 110 -3.33 7.79 -10.91
CA SER A 110 -4.46 6.87 -10.91
C SER A 110 -4.45 5.83 -12.03
N GLN A 111 -3.60 5.99 -13.03
CA GLN A 111 -3.41 5.03 -14.12
C GLN A 111 -2.16 4.17 -13.92
N ILE A 112 -1.36 4.42 -12.89
CA ILE A 112 -0.13 3.69 -12.61
C ILE A 112 -0.41 2.63 -11.53
N PRO A 113 -0.33 1.32 -11.82
CA PRO A 113 -0.69 0.25 -10.88
C PRO A 113 -0.02 0.33 -9.52
N PHE A 114 1.23 0.81 -9.47
CA PHE A 114 1.97 1.04 -8.24
C PHE A 114 1.26 1.99 -7.27
N PHE A 115 0.69 3.10 -7.75
CA PHE A 115 0.01 4.08 -6.91
C PHE A 115 -1.38 3.60 -6.50
N ILE A 116 -2.08 2.91 -7.40
CA ILE A 116 -3.34 2.22 -7.09
C ILE A 116 -3.15 1.24 -5.94
N ALA A 117 -2.09 0.42 -5.99
CA ALA A 117 -1.78 -0.54 -4.93
C ALA A 117 -1.51 0.14 -3.57
N ILE A 118 -0.76 1.24 -3.56
CA ILE A 118 -0.50 2.00 -2.33
C ILE A 118 -1.80 2.58 -1.77
N PHE A 119 -2.61 3.21 -2.62
CA PHE A 119 -3.90 3.78 -2.21
C PHE A 119 -4.85 2.71 -1.66
N ALA A 120 -5.08 1.64 -2.42
CA ALA A 120 -6.00 0.56 -2.03
C ALA A 120 -5.58 -0.07 -0.71
N ARG A 121 -4.27 -0.30 -0.51
CA ARG A 121 -3.72 -0.79 0.76
C ARG A 121 -3.93 0.19 1.92
N SER A 122 -3.77 1.49 1.69
CA SER A 122 -4.00 2.50 2.72
C SER A 122 -5.49 2.56 3.09
N ALA A 123 -6.37 2.58 2.10
CA ALA A 123 -7.82 2.60 2.28
C ALA A 123 -8.33 1.34 2.99
N SER A 124 -7.89 0.16 2.58
CA SER A 124 -8.32 -1.12 3.17
C SER A 124 -7.91 -1.33 4.64
N ARG A 125 -7.05 -0.46 5.18
CA ARG A 125 -6.60 -0.49 6.57
C ARG A 125 -7.33 0.51 7.46
N ARG A 126 -8.23 1.32 6.92
CA ARG A 126 -9.02 2.29 7.71
C ARG A 126 -10.25 1.62 8.30
N PRO A 127 -10.75 2.06 9.46
CA PRO A 127 -11.98 1.53 10.06
C PRO A 127 -13.19 1.59 9.10
N LEU A 128 -13.28 2.66 8.31
CA LEU A 128 -14.35 2.86 7.33
C LEU A 128 -14.31 1.84 6.17
N ALA A 129 -13.23 1.08 5.99
CA ALA A 129 -13.18 0.01 5.01
C ALA A 129 -14.16 -1.15 5.32
N GLU A 130 -14.70 -1.21 6.54
CA GLU A 130 -15.77 -2.15 6.90
C GLU A 130 -17.14 -1.75 6.32
N ASN A 131 -17.28 -0.53 5.79
CA ASN A 131 -18.48 -0.11 5.08
C ASN A 131 -18.59 -0.82 3.72
N ASP A 132 -19.75 -1.41 3.43
CA ASP A 132 -19.99 -2.21 2.23
C ASP A 132 -19.76 -1.43 0.92
N ASN A 133 -20.08 -0.14 0.88
CA ASN A 133 -19.91 0.68 -0.33
C ASN A 133 -18.42 0.86 -0.64
N ILE A 134 -17.63 1.22 0.38
CA ILE A 134 -16.18 1.37 0.25
C ILE A 134 -15.53 0.03 -0.11
N TRP A 135 -15.96 -1.06 0.54
CA TRP A 135 -15.42 -2.38 0.27
C TRP A 135 -15.69 -2.85 -1.18
N LYS A 136 -16.90 -2.63 -1.70
CA LYS A 136 -17.25 -2.95 -3.10
C LYS A 136 -16.37 -2.19 -4.09
N LEU A 137 -16.11 -0.90 -3.83
CA LEU A 137 -15.23 -0.08 -4.67
C LEU A 137 -13.78 -0.56 -4.62
N LEU A 138 -13.26 -0.87 -3.43
CA LEU A 138 -11.90 -1.39 -3.25
C LEU A 138 -11.69 -2.76 -3.91
N TYR A 139 -12.68 -3.66 -3.82
CA TYR A 139 -12.58 -5.01 -4.39
C TYR A 139 -12.36 -5.01 -5.91
N GLY A 140 -12.83 -3.97 -6.61
CA GLY A 140 -12.60 -3.80 -8.05
C GLY A 140 -11.12 -3.66 -8.46
N PHE A 141 -10.24 -3.28 -7.52
CA PHE A 141 -8.84 -2.94 -7.79
C PHE A 141 -7.82 -3.81 -7.06
N LEU A 142 -8.29 -4.67 -6.16
CA LEU A 142 -7.45 -5.74 -5.66
C LEU A 142 -7.26 -6.75 -6.80
N PRO A 143 -6.04 -7.27 -7.01
CA PRO A 143 -5.82 -8.31 -8.00
C PRO A 143 -6.79 -9.44 -7.71
N LYS A 144 -7.79 -9.62 -8.59
CA LYS A 144 -8.66 -10.78 -8.56
C LYS A 144 -7.72 -11.96 -8.59
N ARG A 145 -7.67 -12.72 -7.49
CA ARG A 145 -6.91 -13.96 -7.44
C ARG A 145 -7.20 -14.72 -8.71
N ILE A 146 -6.12 -15.04 -9.41
CA ILE A 146 -6.05 -15.97 -10.53
C ILE A 146 -7.07 -17.07 -10.27
N GLU A 147 -8.12 -17.13 -11.09
CA GLU A 147 -8.98 -18.30 -11.12
C GLU A 147 -8.10 -19.49 -11.53
N GLU A 148 -7.99 -20.45 -10.61
CA GLU A 148 -7.62 -21.87 -10.75
C GLU A 148 -6.51 -22.26 -9.75
N GLY A 149 -6.92 -22.94 -8.67
CA GLY A 149 -6.02 -23.70 -7.78
C GLY A 149 -5.96 -23.21 -6.33
N THR A 150 -6.71 -23.88 -5.45
CA THR A 150 -6.64 -23.80 -3.98
C THR A 150 -6.90 -22.43 -3.34
N ALA A 151 -8.19 -22.15 -3.16
CA ALA A 151 -8.68 -21.05 -2.33
C ALA A 151 -8.29 -21.24 -0.85
N GLN A 152 -7.14 -20.70 -0.43
CA GLN A 152 -7.03 -20.15 0.92
C GLN A 152 -7.66 -18.77 0.91
N LEU A 153 -9.00 -18.69 0.90
CA LEU A 153 -9.75 -17.45 1.17
C LEU A 153 -9.02 -16.70 2.30
N MET A 154 -8.47 -15.52 2.02
CA MET A 154 -8.02 -14.65 3.10
C MET A 154 -9.28 -14.28 3.86
N LYS A 155 -9.51 -14.95 4.99
CA LYS A 155 -10.50 -14.52 5.98
C LYS A 155 -10.23 -13.06 6.32
N LYS A 156 -11.31 -12.29 6.52
CA LYS A 156 -11.31 -10.95 7.13
C LYS A 156 -10.18 -10.92 8.19
N PRO A 157 -9.15 -10.06 8.06
CA PRO A 157 -8.07 -10.09 9.03
C PRO A 157 -8.64 -9.71 10.40
N GLU A 158 -8.64 -10.65 11.34
CA GLU A 158 -8.76 -10.34 12.76
C GLU A 158 -7.52 -9.50 13.10
N PHE A 159 -7.72 -8.19 13.27
CA PHE A 159 -6.65 -7.23 13.53
C PHE A 159 -5.89 -7.62 14.81
N THR A 160 -4.66 -8.11 14.67
CA THR A 160 -3.75 -8.35 15.79
C THR A 160 -3.40 -7.01 16.43
N LYS A 161 -3.75 -6.87 17.71
CA LYS A 161 -3.53 -5.69 18.59
C LYS A 161 -2.07 -5.20 18.67
N GLU A 162 -1.10 -5.96 18.18
CA GLU A 162 0.34 -5.72 18.40
C GLU A 162 0.92 -4.46 17.72
N ILE A 163 0.28 -3.89 16.69
CA ILE A 163 0.84 -2.77 15.94
C ILE A 163 0.65 -1.42 16.65
N LYS A 164 -0.39 -1.27 17.49
CA LYS A 164 -0.69 0.00 18.20
C LYS A 164 0.31 0.35 19.31
N ASP A 165 1.01 -0.64 19.86
CA ASP A 165 1.80 -0.39 21.08
C ASP A 165 3.16 0.27 20.81
N ARG A 166 3.74 0.14 19.60
CA ARG A 166 5.14 0.52 19.35
C ARG A 166 5.39 1.82 18.57
N TYR A 167 4.35 2.45 18.01
CA TYR A 167 4.53 3.59 17.09
C TYR A 167 3.47 4.69 17.31
N GLU A 168 3.87 5.95 17.10
CA GLU A 168 2.97 7.11 17.05
C GLU A 168 2.81 7.57 15.60
N GLU A 169 1.57 7.90 15.26
CA GLU A 169 1.18 8.36 13.92
C GLU A 169 1.20 9.89 13.92
N HIS A 170 2.00 10.48 13.04
CA HIS A 170 2.06 11.94 12.86
C HIS A 170 1.21 12.34 11.65
N ASP A 171 0.61 13.53 11.68
CA ASP A 171 -0.24 14.14 10.62
C ASP A 171 0.41 14.19 9.21
N SER A 172 1.73 13.96 9.14
CA SER A 172 2.46 13.82 7.88
C SER A 172 2.31 12.44 7.22
N GLY A 173 1.62 11.49 7.87
CA GLY A 173 1.48 10.11 7.41
C GLY A 173 2.71 9.22 7.69
N LEU A 174 3.72 9.76 8.37
CA LEU A 174 4.93 9.04 8.77
C LEU A 174 4.75 8.42 10.17
N LEU A 175 5.04 7.12 10.31
CA LEU A 175 5.14 6.47 11.62
C LEU A 175 6.55 6.65 12.17
N ILE A 176 6.67 7.29 13.33
CA ILE A 176 7.92 7.45 14.06
C ILE A 176 7.96 6.38 15.15
N PRO A 177 9.07 5.64 15.34
CA PRO A 177 9.24 4.76 16.49
C PRO A 177 9.06 5.56 17.78
N LYS A 178 8.20 5.10 18.70
CA LYS A 178 8.11 5.71 20.05
C LYS A 178 9.51 5.69 20.67
N ARG A 179 10.06 6.87 21.02
CA ARG A 179 11.34 6.95 21.73
C ARG A 179 11.20 6.12 23.01
N LYS A 180 11.97 5.03 23.13
CA LYS A 180 12.06 4.28 24.38
C LYS A 180 12.48 5.26 25.47
N GLY A 181 11.56 5.58 26.38
CA GLY A 181 11.89 6.26 27.61
C GLY A 181 13.01 5.47 28.28
N LYS A 182 14.05 6.18 28.72
CA LYS A 182 15.12 5.60 29.54
C LYS A 182 14.47 4.77 30.64
N VAL A 183 14.69 3.46 30.61
CA VAL A 183 14.45 2.60 31.77
C VAL A 183 15.28 3.21 32.89
N LYS A 184 14.62 3.72 33.93
CA LYS A 184 15.30 4.05 35.18
C LYS A 184 15.93 2.74 35.65
N GLU A 185 17.26 2.71 35.76
CA GLU A 185 17.97 1.66 36.48
C GLU A 185 17.45 1.66 37.92
N GLU A 186 16.54 0.75 38.24
CA GLU A 186 16.33 0.35 39.62
C GLU A 186 17.55 -0.46 40.03
N SER A 187 18.31 0.10 40.98
CA SER A 187 19.48 -0.53 41.55
C SER A 187 19.11 -1.87 42.20
N SER A 188 19.40 -2.97 41.52
CA SER A 188 19.45 -4.27 42.18
C SER A 188 20.72 -4.30 43.05
N ARG A 189 20.57 -4.04 44.35
CA ARG A 189 21.57 -4.37 45.36
C ARG A 189 21.88 -5.86 45.24
N ILE A 190 23.13 -6.18 44.92
CA ILE A 190 23.68 -7.53 45.02
C ILE A 190 23.76 -7.84 46.52
N ILE A 191 22.95 -8.78 46.99
CA ILE A 191 23.13 -9.41 48.31
C ILE A 191 24.03 -10.62 48.07
N LEU A 192 25.25 -10.58 48.61
CA LEU A 192 26.12 -11.76 48.71
C LEU A 192 25.63 -12.62 49.89
N PRO A 193 25.45 -13.94 49.73
CA PRO A 193 25.23 -14.82 50.85
C PRO A 193 26.53 -14.95 51.66
N GLY A 194 26.43 -14.80 52.98
CA GLY A 194 27.56 -14.94 53.90
C GLY A 194 28.07 -16.37 53.95
N GLU A 195 29.39 -16.50 53.98
CA GLU A 195 30.08 -17.74 54.35
C GLU A 195 30.14 -17.83 55.89
N GLU A 196 29.76 -19.00 56.42
CA GLU A 196 30.03 -19.42 57.80
C GLU A 196 31.52 -19.65 58.04
#